data_AF-A0A351TMD0-F1
#
_entry.id   AF-A0A351TMD0-F1
#
_cell.length_a   1.000
_cell.length_b   1.000
_cell.length_c   1.000
_cell.angle_alpha   90.00
_cell.angle_beta   90.00
_cell.angle_gamma   90.00
#
_symmetry.space_group_name_H-M   'P 1'
#
loop_
_entity.id
_entity.type
_entity.pdbx_description
1 polymer ?
#
loop_
_entity_poly.entity_id
_entity_poly.type
_entity_poly.pdbx_seq_one_letter_code
_entity_poly.pdbx_strand_id
1 'polypeptide(L)'
;GENISQGEGLSEKEVIDGFSSDIEQYASTLPGFAEYRDRRENMEIQESMYGGLLFIGIFFGSIFLICLLIIMYYKQITEGFEDQTNFEIMQKVGMGDEEIRRTIRKQISMVFGLPLVGALCHTVVGMRMVYMLLGAIGFFETGLLIACSVGGCLIFALVYSICYKRTSMAYYRIVRMMG
;
A
#
# COMPACT_ATOMS: atom_id res chain seq x y z
N GLY A 1 -15.78 -27.77 51.22
CA GLY A 1 -14.68 -28.05 50.28
C GLY A 1 -15.24 -28.71 49.04
N GLU A 2 -16.11 -28.00 48.32
CA GLU A 2 -16.96 -28.61 47.27
C GLU A 2 -17.03 -27.75 46.00
N ASN A 3 -16.08 -26.84 45.80
CA ASN A 3 -16.02 -25.95 44.63
C ASN A 3 -14.69 -26.03 43.86
N ILE A 4 -13.93 -27.12 44.04
CA ILE A 4 -12.62 -27.29 43.37
C ILE A 4 -12.71 -28.26 42.17
N SER A 5 -13.80 -29.00 41.99
CA SER A 5 -13.91 -30.05 40.95
C SER A 5 -14.62 -29.63 39.66
N GLN A 6 -14.80 -28.33 39.39
CA GLN A 6 -15.54 -27.87 38.20
C GLN A 6 -14.67 -27.21 37.12
N GLY A 7 -13.34 -27.30 37.23
CA GLY A 7 -12.39 -26.61 36.33
C GLY A 7 -11.65 -27.48 35.30
N GLU A 8 -11.76 -28.81 35.33
CA GLU A 8 -10.85 -29.71 34.55
C GLU A 8 -11.15 -29.85 33.04
N GLY A 9 -11.93 -28.95 32.45
CA GLY A 9 -12.21 -28.99 31.00
C GLY A 9 -12.41 -27.62 30.36
N LEU A 10 -12.17 -26.54 31.10
CA LEU A 10 -12.37 -25.17 30.61
C LEU A 10 -11.09 -24.69 29.92
N SER A 11 -11.26 -24.07 28.76
CA SER A 11 -10.16 -23.40 28.06
C SER A 11 -9.55 -22.34 28.97
N GLU A 12 -8.23 -22.14 28.90
CA GLU A 12 -7.52 -21.11 29.67
C GLU A 12 -8.19 -19.72 29.54
N LYS A 13 -8.78 -19.42 28.37
CA LYS A 13 -9.60 -18.22 28.17
C LYS A 13 -10.84 -18.16 29.06
N GLU A 14 -11.62 -19.24 29.13
CA GLU A 14 -12.86 -19.31 29.92
C GLU A 14 -12.57 -19.18 31.42
N VAL A 15 -11.44 -19.74 31.89
CA VAL A 15 -10.99 -19.60 33.29
C VAL A 15 -10.62 -18.16 33.61
N ILE A 16 -9.90 -17.48 32.71
CA ILE A 16 -9.51 -16.07 32.92
C ILE A 16 -10.72 -15.14 32.82
N ASP A 17 -11.67 -15.41 31.92
CA ASP A 17 -12.90 -14.63 31.77
C ASP A 17 -13.82 -14.76 33.00
N GLY A 18 -13.94 -15.98 33.55
CA GLY A 18 -14.64 -16.21 34.82
C GLY A 18 -13.99 -15.47 35.98
N PHE A 19 -12.67 -15.51 36.08
CA PHE A 19 -11.92 -14.75 37.09
C PHE A 19 -12.08 -13.22 36.95
N SER A 20 -12.10 -12.70 35.72
CA SER A 20 -12.34 -11.29 35.39
C SER A 20 -13.71 -10.83 35.91
N SER A 21 -14.75 -11.64 35.66
CA SER A 21 -16.13 -11.43 36.12
C SER A 21 -16.25 -11.43 37.66
N ASP A 22 -15.56 -12.34 38.33
CA ASP A 22 -15.57 -12.43 39.80
C ASP A 22 -14.93 -11.18 40.44
N ILE A 23 -13.85 -10.68 39.86
CA ILE A 23 -13.18 -9.45 40.32
C ILE A 23 -14.07 -8.23 40.10
N GLU A 24 -14.75 -8.13 38.96
CA GLU A 24 -15.68 -7.03 38.69
C GLU A 24 -16.82 -7.01 39.71
N GLN A 25 -17.41 -8.16 39.98
CA GLN A 25 -18.48 -8.29 40.96
C GLN A 25 -18.02 -7.88 42.36
N TYR A 26 -16.85 -8.35 42.81
CA TYR A 26 -16.29 -7.97 44.10
C TYR A 26 -15.97 -6.46 44.16
N ALA A 27 -15.33 -5.92 43.13
CA ALA A 27 -14.91 -4.52 43.09
C ALA A 27 -16.09 -3.55 43.07
N SER A 28 -17.19 -3.91 42.40
CA SER A 28 -18.42 -3.10 42.36
C SER A 28 -19.08 -2.88 43.73
N THR A 29 -18.78 -3.72 44.72
CA THR A 29 -19.32 -3.60 46.08
C THR A 29 -18.53 -2.62 46.96
N LEU A 30 -17.35 -2.17 46.52
CA LEU A 30 -16.48 -1.30 47.31
C LEU A 30 -16.90 0.18 47.17
N PRO A 31 -17.08 0.92 48.28
CA PRO A 31 -17.45 2.33 48.24
C PRO A 31 -16.31 3.17 47.62
N GLY A 32 -16.61 3.89 46.54
CA GLY A 32 -15.64 4.71 45.81
C GLY A 32 -14.99 4.02 44.60
N PHE A 33 -15.37 2.77 44.30
CA PHE A 33 -14.95 2.10 43.06
C PHE A 33 -15.75 2.66 41.86
N ALA A 34 -15.05 3.04 40.79
CA ALA A 34 -15.65 3.71 39.64
C ALA A 34 -16.04 2.73 38.52
N GLU A 35 -15.12 1.89 38.05
CA GLU A 35 -15.36 0.98 36.93
C GLU A 35 -14.23 -0.06 36.85
N TYR A 36 -14.58 -1.33 36.60
CA TYR A 36 -13.62 -2.35 36.18
C TYR A 36 -13.59 -2.36 34.65
N ARG A 37 -12.40 -2.24 34.06
CA ARG A 37 -12.23 -2.35 32.60
C ARG A 37 -11.30 -3.50 32.27
N ASP A 38 -11.84 -4.51 31.61
CA ASP A 38 -11.02 -5.53 30.99
C ASP A 38 -10.38 -4.97 29.71
N ARG A 39 -9.05 -4.99 29.66
CA ARG A 39 -8.27 -4.53 28.50
C ARG A 39 -8.13 -5.63 27.44
N ARG A 40 -8.36 -6.89 27.79
CA ARG A 40 -8.09 -8.05 26.92
C ARG A 40 -8.98 -8.05 25.69
N GLU A 41 -10.28 -7.82 25.86
CA GLU A 41 -11.23 -7.72 24.74
C GLU A 41 -10.84 -6.61 23.77
N ASN A 42 -10.46 -5.44 24.29
CA ASN A 42 -10.00 -4.32 23.48
C ASN A 42 -8.70 -4.63 22.72
N MET A 43 -7.79 -5.43 23.30
CA MET A 43 -6.56 -5.86 22.63
C MET A 43 -6.86 -6.84 21.49
N GLU A 44 -7.74 -7.82 21.69
CA GLU A 44 -8.12 -8.78 20.66
C GLU A 44 -8.82 -8.10 19.46
N ILE A 45 -9.71 -7.13 19.74
CA ILE A 45 -10.36 -6.33 18.71
C ILE A 45 -9.34 -5.50 17.93
N GLN A 46 -8.37 -4.86 18.61
CA GLN A 46 -7.32 -4.08 17.95
C GLN A 46 -6.42 -4.95 17.08
N GLU A 47 -5.98 -6.11 17.57
CA GLU A 47 -5.14 -7.05 16.82
C GLU A 47 -5.85 -7.55 15.55
N SER A 48 -7.12 -7.95 15.68
CA SER A 48 -7.95 -8.38 14.55
C SER A 48 -8.13 -7.25 13.51
N MET A 49 -8.42 -6.03 13.97
CA MET A 49 -8.62 -4.88 13.11
C MET A 49 -7.33 -4.48 12.37
N TYR A 50 -6.18 -4.45 13.04
CA TYR A 50 -4.88 -4.18 12.41
C TYR A 50 -4.51 -5.25 11.38
N GLY A 51 -4.73 -6.52 11.70
CA GLY A 51 -4.53 -7.63 10.76
C GLY A 51 -5.39 -7.47 9.50
N GLY A 52 -6.68 -7.15 9.66
CA GLY A 52 -7.60 -6.90 8.55
C GLY A 52 -7.19 -5.71 7.69
N LEU A 53 -6.82 -4.58 8.31
CA LEU A 53 -6.37 -3.38 7.59
C LEU A 53 -5.07 -3.63 6.81
N LEU A 54 -4.09 -4.32 7.40
CA LEU A 54 -2.85 -4.68 6.70
C LEU A 54 -3.11 -5.63 5.54
N PHE A 55 -3.96 -6.64 5.73
CA PHE A 55 -4.34 -7.57 4.68
C PHE A 55 -4.98 -6.84 3.50
N ILE A 56 -5.98 -6.00 3.77
CA ILE A 56 -6.66 -5.21 2.73
C ILE A 56 -5.67 -4.28 2.02
N GLY A 57 -4.82 -3.59 2.77
CA GLY A 57 -3.82 -2.67 2.24
C GLY A 57 -2.83 -3.35 1.28
N ILE A 58 -2.26 -4.49 1.67
CA ILE A 58 -1.33 -5.25 0.83
C ILE A 58 -2.06 -5.86 -0.37
N PHE A 59 -3.24 -6.45 -0.15
CA PHE A 59 -4.00 -7.12 -1.21
C PHE A 59 -4.43 -6.13 -2.29
N PHE A 60 -5.17 -5.08 -1.93
CA PHE A 60 -5.60 -4.06 -2.89
C PHE A 60 -4.43 -3.28 -3.46
N GLY A 61 -3.41 -2.96 -2.65
CA GLY A 61 -2.20 -2.30 -3.11
C GLY A 61 -1.48 -3.08 -4.22
N SER A 62 -1.35 -4.40 -4.05
CA SER A 62 -0.73 -5.28 -5.05
C SER A 62 -1.56 -5.37 -6.34
N ILE A 63 -2.89 -5.45 -6.23
CA ILE A 63 -3.79 -5.47 -7.39
C ILE A 63 -3.65 -4.19 -8.19
N PHE A 64 -3.71 -3.02 -7.54
CA PHE A 64 -3.56 -1.74 -8.23
C PHE A 64 -2.19 -1.59 -8.90
N LEU A 65 -1.13 -2.07 -8.25
CA LEU A 65 0.23 -2.08 -8.83
C LEU A 65 0.27 -2.93 -10.10
N ILE A 66 -0.24 -4.16 -10.05
CA ILE A 66 -0.28 -5.07 -11.21
C ILE A 66 -1.14 -4.48 -12.33
N CYS A 67 -2.32 -3.94 -12.02
CA CYS A 67 -3.17 -3.26 -13.00
C CYS A 67 -2.45 -2.09 -13.67
N LEU A 68 -1.77 -1.25 -12.89
CA LEU A 68 -0.98 -0.14 -13.42
C LEU A 68 0.13 -0.64 -14.37
N LEU A 69 0.84 -1.70 -13.99
CA LEU A 69 1.89 -2.30 -14.82
C LEU A 69 1.33 -2.85 -16.14
N ILE A 70 0.18 -3.52 -16.10
CA ILE A 70 -0.47 -4.06 -17.31
C ILE A 70 -0.88 -2.93 -18.25
N ILE A 71 -1.55 -1.90 -17.71
CA ILE A 71 -2.00 -0.73 -18.51
C ILE A 71 -0.79 -0.05 -19.15
N MET A 72 0.27 0.15 -18.38
CA MET A 72 1.50 0.78 -18.84
C MET A 72 2.20 -0.06 -19.92
N TYR A 73 2.32 -1.37 -19.72
CA TYR A 73 2.91 -2.29 -20.69
C TYR A 73 2.14 -2.28 -22.02
N TYR A 74 0.81 -2.37 -21.95
CA TYR A 74 -0.03 -2.33 -23.15
C TYR A 74 0.16 -1.03 -23.93
N LYS A 75 0.15 0.11 -23.23
CA LYS A 75 0.35 1.42 -23.85
C LYS A 75 1.71 1.54 -24.52
N GLN A 76 2.79 1.06 -23.89
CA GLN A 76 4.13 1.06 -24.49
C GLN A 76 4.21 0.22 -25.75
N ILE A 77 3.55 -0.94 -25.77
CA ILE A 77 3.54 -1.81 -26.96
C ILE A 77 2.77 -1.15 -28.10
N THR A 78 1.57 -0.63 -27.83
CA THR A 78 0.76 0.02 -28.86
C THR A 78 1.46 1.25 -29.44
N GLU A 79 1.99 2.14 -28.60
CA GLU A 79 2.77 3.31 -29.05
C GLU A 79 4.02 2.88 -29.84
N GLY A 80 4.70 1.81 -29.40
CA GLY A 80 5.87 1.27 -30.10
C GLY A 80 5.58 0.75 -31.52
N PHE A 81 4.44 0.08 -31.74
CA PHE A 81 4.02 -0.38 -33.07
C PHE A 81 3.59 0.78 -33.98
N GLU A 82 2.90 1.78 -33.42
CA GLU A 82 2.46 2.97 -34.15
C GLU A 82 3.65 3.83 -34.60
N ASP A 83 4.63 4.01 -33.71
CA ASP A 83 5.90 4.70 -34.02
C ASP A 83 6.72 3.97 -35.09
N GLN A 84 6.75 2.63 -35.08
CA GLN A 84 7.45 1.85 -36.12
C GLN A 84 6.86 2.10 -37.51
N THR A 85 5.53 2.13 -37.62
CA THR A 85 4.83 2.37 -38.90
C THR A 85 5.10 3.79 -39.41
N ASN A 86 5.05 4.77 -38.51
CA ASN A 86 5.32 6.18 -38.85
C ASN A 86 6.79 6.44 -39.21
N PHE A 87 7.73 5.72 -38.57
CA PHE A 87 9.17 5.79 -38.88
C PHE A 87 9.47 5.35 -40.31
N GLU A 88 8.86 4.25 -40.76
CA GLU A 88 9.05 3.73 -42.12
C GLU A 88 8.53 4.71 -43.19
N ILE A 89 7.52 5.51 -42.86
CA ILE A 89 7.02 6.59 -43.71
C ILE A 89 7.99 7.77 -43.70
N MET A 90 8.44 8.23 -42.53
CA MET A 90 9.35 9.39 -42.39
C MET A 90 10.72 9.18 -43.04
N GLN A 91 11.27 7.96 -43.02
CA GLN A 91 12.50 7.64 -43.76
C GLN A 91 12.32 7.79 -45.29
N LYS A 92 11.15 7.45 -45.83
CA LYS A 92 10.85 7.62 -47.26
C LYS A 92 10.78 9.10 -47.70
N VAL A 93 10.65 10.03 -46.74
CA VAL A 93 10.58 11.48 -46.99
C VAL A 93 11.88 12.22 -46.61
N GLY A 94 12.91 11.52 -46.13
CA GLY A 94 14.26 12.07 -45.91
C GLY A 94 14.58 12.56 -44.49
N MET A 95 13.78 12.23 -43.48
CA MET A 95 14.05 12.60 -42.08
C MET A 95 15.10 11.66 -41.45
N GLY A 96 16.05 12.22 -40.67
CA GLY A 96 17.11 11.46 -40.01
C GLY A 96 16.70 10.80 -38.69
N ASP A 97 17.22 9.60 -38.43
CA ASP A 97 16.88 8.73 -37.28
C ASP A 97 17.08 9.35 -35.88
N GLU A 98 17.93 10.38 -35.77
CA GLU A 98 18.32 11.04 -34.53
C GLU A 98 17.19 11.90 -33.93
N GLU A 99 16.45 12.63 -34.78
CA GLU A 99 15.35 13.50 -34.34
C GLU A 99 14.15 12.68 -33.90
N ILE A 100 13.87 11.56 -34.58
CA ILE A 100 12.76 10.66 -34.27
C ILE A 100 12.97 10.01 -32.90
N ARG A 101 14.17 9.50 -32.61
CA ARG A 101 14.52 8.94 -31.28
C ARG A 101 14.40 9.97 -30.15
N ARG A 102 14.53 11.26 -30.43
CA ARG A 102 14.40 12.33 -29.44
C ARG A 102 12.94 12.61 -29.09
N THR A 103 12.05 12.56 -30.08
CA THR A 103 10.60 12.76 -29.91
C THR A 103 9.98 11.58 -29.15
N ILE A 104 10.31 10.35 -29.51
CA ILE A 104 9.78 9.13 -28.88
C ILE A 104 10.15 9.07 -27.38
N ARG A 105 11.40 9.42 -27.03
CA ARG A 105 11.83 9.47 -25.61
C ARG A 105 11.06 10.50 -24.79
N LYS A 106 10.70 11.65 -25.37
CA LYS A 106 9.90 12.66 -24.67
C LYS A 106 8.46 12.19 -24.44
N GLN A 107 7.86 11.53 -25.43
CA GLN A 107 6.50 11.01 -25.34
C GLN A 107 6.39 9.89 -24.31
N ILE A 108 7.30 8.90 -24.36
CA ILE A 108 7.36 7.80 -23.38
C ILE A 108 7.59 8.37 -21.96
N SER A 109 8.46 9.37 -21.80
CA SER A 109 8.69 9.99 -20.49
C SER A 109 7.47 10.75 -19.96
N MET A 110 6.67 11.36 -20.82
CA MET A 110 5.44 12.06 -20.42
C MET A 110 4.33 11.09 -20.03
N VAL A 111 4.22 9.97 -20.77
CA VAL A 111 3.28 8.88 -20.48
C VAL A 111 3.63 8.16 -19.18
N PHE A 112 4.92 8.04 -18.84
CA PHE A 112 5.36 7.54 -17.54
C PHE A 112 5.24 8.57 -16.41
N GLY A 113 5.45 9.86 -16.70
CA GLY A 113 5.34 10.89 -15.68
C GLY A 113 3.92 11.05 -15.14
N LEU A 114 2.91 10.92 -15.99
CA LEU A 114 1.51 11.17 -15.62
C LEU A 114 1.00 10.26 -14.48
N PRO A 115 1.15 8.92 -14.56
CA PRO A 115 0.70 8.03 -13.49
C PRO A 115 1.48 8.22 -12.19
N LEU A 116 2.77 8.58 -12.27
CA LEU A 116 3.57 8.88 -11.09
C LEU A 116 3.07 10.13 -10.36
N VAL A 117 2.84 11.22 -11.10
CA VAL A 117 2.28 12.46 -10.53
C VAL A 117 0.88 12.21 -9.98
N GLY A 118 0.04 11.46 -10.72
CA GLY A 118 -1.27 11.05 -10.26
C GLY A 118 -1.23 10.26 -8.96
N ALA A 119 -0.30 9.30 -8.84
CA ALA A 119 -0.10 8.52 -7.61
C ALA A 119 0.33 9.39 -6.43
N LEU A 120 1.28 10.31 -6.62
CA LEU A 120 1.72 11.23 -5.58
C LEU A 120 0.58 12.15 -5.11
N CYS A 121 -0.18 12.73 -6.04
CA CYS A 121 -1.36 13.54 -5.73
C CYS A 121 -2.42 12.71 -4.99
N HIS A 122 -2.68 11.49 -5.45
CA HIS A 122 -3.63 10.58 -4.80
C HIS A 122 -3.19 10.24 -3.38
N THR A 123 -1.90 9.98 -3.15
CA THR A 123 -1.34 9.77 -1.81
C THR A 123 -1.56 10.99 -0.93
N VAL A 124 -1.28 12.21 -1.39
CA VAL A 124 -1.46 13.44 -0.58
C VAL A 124 -2.92 13.61 -0.15
N VAL A 125 -3.88 13.41 -1.06
CA VAL A 125 -5.31 13.52 -0.74
C VAL A 125 -5.76 12.38 0.19
N GLY A 126 -5.33 11.15 -0.08
CA GLY A 126 -5.65 9.98 0.72
C GLY A 126 -5.09 10.06 2.14
N MET A 127 -3.92 10.66 2.33
CA MET A 127 -3.29 10.84 3.64
C MET A 127 -4.18 11.62 4.61
N ARG A 128 -5.01 12.55 4.12
CA ARG A 128 -5.99 13.25 4.95
C ARG A 128 -7.06 12.30 5.50
N MET A 129 -7.54 11.36 4.68
CA MET A 129 -8.51 10.35 5.12
C MET A 129 -7.88 9.35 6.09
N VAL A 130 -6.65 8.90 5.80
CA VAL A 130 -5.89 7.99 6.68
C VAL A 130 -5.67 8.63 8.06
N TYR A 131 -5.33 9.91 8.12
CA TYR A 131 -5.20 10.65 9.38
C TYR A 131 -6.49 10.65 10.21
N MET A 132 -7.64 10.88 9.56
CA MET A 132 -8.94 10.87 10.24
C MET A 132 -9.31 9.47 10.74
N LEU A 133 -9.01 8.43 9.96
CA LEU A 133 -9.24 7.04 10.34
C LEU A 133 -8.33 6.59 11.49
N LEU A 134 -7.05 7.00 11.49
CA LEU A 134 -6.13 6.71 12.60
C LEU A 134 -6.51 7.44 13.90
N GLY A 135 -7.06 8.65 13.80
CA GLY A 135 -7.63 9.37 14.94
C GLY A 135 -8.84 8.66 15.53
N ALA A 136 -9.68 8.04 14.71
CA ALA A 136 -10.86 7.29 15.18
C ALA A 136 -10.50 6.01 15.96
N ILE A 137 -9.36 5.39 15.65
CA ILE A 137 -8.85 4.19 16.35
C ILE A 137 -7.90 4.52 17.52
N GLY A 138 -7.77 5.81 17.88
CA GLY A 138 -6.99 6.27 19.05
C GLY A 138 -5.48 6.34 18.84
N PHE A 139 -4.99 6.23 17.60
CA PHE A 139 -3.56 6.24 17.29
C PHE A 139 -3.12 7.65 16.86
N PHE A 140 -2.70 8.49 17.82
CA PHE A 140 -2.42 9.92 17.61
C PHE A 140 -0.94 10.29 17.40
N GLU A 141 -0.08 9.34 17.01
CA GLU A 141 1.33 9.63 16.70
C GLU A 141 1.51 10.14 15.27
N THR A 142 1.19 11.43 15.08
CA THR A 142 1.27 12.12 13.77
C THR A 142 2.68 12.04 13.17
N GLY A 143 3.73 12.09 14.01
CA GLY A 143 5.12 11.99 13.56
C GLY A 143 5.44 10.63 12.95
N LEU A 144 4.98 9.54 13.57
CA LEU A 144 5.17 8.18 13.07
C LEU A 144 4.40 7.95 11.76
N LEU A 145 3.18 8.47 11.68
CA LEU A 145 2.35 8.40 10.48
C LEU A 145 3.02 9.11 9.28
N ILE A 146 3.57 10.31 9.49
CA ILE A 146 4.30 11.04 8.44
C ILE A 146 5.59 10.30 8.08
N ALA A 147 6.37 9.82 9.06
CA ALA A 147 7.61 9.10 8.81
C ALA A 147 7.37 7.82 7.99
N CYS A 148 6.36 7.02 8.35
CA CYS A 148 5.97 5.82 7.61
C CYS A 148 5.44 6.15 6.21
N SER A 149 4.66 7.22 6.06
CA SER A 149 4.17 7.68 4.76
C SER A 149 5.30 8.11 3.83
N VAL A 150 6.25 8.92 4.34
CA VAL A 150 7.45 9.31 3.60
C VAL A 150 8.30 8.10 3.24
N GLY A 151 8.48 7.16 4.17
CA GLY A 151 9.17 5.89 3.91
C GLY A 151 8.49 5.08 2.79
N GLY A 152 7.16 4.95 2.84
CA GLY A 152 6.37 4.28 1.80
C GLY A 152 6.48 4.97 0.44
N CYS A 153 6.39 6.29 0.40
CA CYS A 153 6.62 7.08 -0.82
C CYS A 153 8.03 6.91 -1.37
N LEU A 154 9.06 6.87 -0.51
CA LEU A 154 10.44 6.63 -0.93
C LEU A 154 10.61 5.24 -1.54
N ILE A 155 10.08 4.20 -0.90
CA ILE A 155 10.11 2.83 -1.42
C ILE A 155 9.38 2.76 -2.75
N PHE A 156 8.17 3.35 -2.84
CA PHE A 156 7.40 3.39 -4.08
C PHE A 156 8.16 4.12 -5.19
N ALA A 157 8.74 5.29 -4.91
CA ALA A 157 9.55 6.05 -5.86
C ALA A 157 10.79 5.27 -6.30
N LEU A 158 11.41 4.50 -5.40
CA LEU A 158 12.58 3.67 -5.67
C LEU A 158 12.23 2.48 -6.56
N VAL A 159 11.15 1.75 -6.24
CA VAL A 159 10.61 0.67 -7.08
C VAL A 159 10.22 1.20 -8.46
N TYR A 160 9.50 2.33 -8.51
CA TYR A 160 9.09 2.97 -9.75
C TYR A 160 10.30 3.41 -10.59
N SER A 161 11.32 4.00 -9.95
CA SER A 161 12.56 4.40 -10.62
C SER A 161 13.36 3.20 -11.16
N ILE A 162 13.37 2.08 -10.44
CA ILE A 162 13.97 0.83 -10.92
C ILE A 162 13.21 0.29 -12.13
N CYS A 163 11.88 0.27 -12.08
CA CYS A 163 11.05 -0.12 -13.23
C CYS A 163 11.33 0.77 -14.44
N TYR A 164 11.33 2.10 -14.27
CA TYR A 164 11.66 3.05 -15.33
C TYR A 164 13.05 2.81 -15.91
N LYS A 165 14.07 2.60 -15.06
CA LYS A 165 15.44 2.31 -15.50
C LYS A 165 15.55 0.95 -16.21
N ARG A 166 14.86 -0.08 -15.74
CA ARG A 166 14.83 -1.40 -16.37
C ARG A 166 14.18 -1.33 -17.75
N THR A 167 13.07 -0.61 -17.86
CA THR A 167 12.34 -0.42 -19.12
C THR A 167 13.12 0.45 -20.11
N SER A 168 13.75 1.54 -19.64
CA SER A 168 14.59 2.37 -20.52
C SER A 168 15.85 1.63 -20.97
N MET A 169 16.48 0.83 -20.09
CA MET A 169 17.62 -0.02 -20.47
C MET A 169 17.23 -1.13 -21.45
N ALA A 170 16.03 -1.70 -21.35
CA ALA A 170 15.52 -2.66 -22.33
C ALA A 170 15.32 -2.00 -23.71
N TYR A 171 14.77 -0.79 -23.73
CA TYR A 171 14.62 0.00 -24.95
C TYR A 171 15.97 0.38 -25.59
N TYR A 172 16.94 0.84 -24.79
CA TYR A 172 18.30 1.14 -25.27
C TYR A 172 19.06 -0.10 -25.75
N ARG A 173 18.81 -1.28 -25.17
CA ARG A 173 19.44 -2.54 -25.61
C ARG A 173 18.89 -3.01 -26.95
N ILE A 174 17.58 -2.92 -27.18
CA ILE A 174 16.96 -3.24 -28.47
C ILE A 174 17.49 -2.28 -29.55
N VAL A 175 17.56 -0.99 -29.25
CA VAL A 175 18.06 0.03 -30.17
C VAL A 175 19.56 -0.12 -30.51
N ARG A 176 20.37 -0.70 -29.60
CA ARG A 176 21.82 -0.90 -29.81
C ARG A 176 22.19 -2.24 -30.46
N MET A 177 21.26 -3.19 -30.56
CA MET A 177 21.49 -4.49 -31.22
C MET A 177 21.27 -4.46 -32.74
N MET A 178 20.74 -3.35 -33.26
CA MET A 178 20.52 -3.10 -34.69
C MET A 178 21.41 -1.97 -35.24
N GLY A 179 22.42 -1.54 -34.48
CA GLY A 179 23.45 -0.59 -34.92
C GLY A 179 24.80 -1.26 -35.09
#